data_AF-A0A7V0JGB8-F1
#
_entry.id   AF-A0A7V0JGB8-F1
#
_cell.length_a   1.000
_cell.length_b   1.000
_cell.length_c   1.000
_cell.angle_alpha   90.00
_cell.angle_beta   90.00
_cell.angle_gamma   90.00
#
_symmetry.space_group_name_H-M   'P 1'
#
loop_
_entity.id
_entity.type
_entity.pdbx_description
1 polymer ?
#
loop_
_entity_poly.entity_id
_entity_poly.type
_entity_poly.pdbx_seq_one_letter_code
_entity_poly.pdbx_strand_id
1 'polypeptide(L)'
;MTPRSMIIATGHNVPEKILTNFDLEKMVDTTNQWIVERTGIRERHIKEPHQNTSDFCVAAALQALDEADMKASDLDLILLATVTGDMRFPATSIFVQARLGANNAAAMD
;
A
#
# COMPACT_ATOMS: atom_id res chain seq x y z
N MET A 1 -28.19 -0.51 20.78
CA MET A 1 -27.45 0.37 19.84
C MET A 1 -27.17 -0.46 18.60
N THR A 2 -27.61 -0.05 17.41
CA THR A 2 -27.32 -0.80 16.18
C THR A 2 -25.83 -0.69 15.88
N PRO A 3 -25.09 -1.81 15.71
CA PRO A 3 -23.67 -1.71 15.37
C PRO A 3 -23.53 -1.00 14.03
N ARG A 4 -22.69 0.03 14.00
CA ARG A 4 -22.33 0.78 12.79
C ARG A 4 -20.80 0.75 12.69
N SER A 5 -20.28 0.47 11.50
CA SER A 5 -18.87 0.63 11.18
C SER A 5 -18.57 2.07 10.82
N MET A 6 -17.38 2.54 11.16
CA MET A 6 -16.84 3.83 10.72
C MET A 6 -15.35 3.70 10.41
N ILE A 7 -14.85 4.56 9.53
CA ILE A 7 -13.41 4.73 9.33
C ILE A 7 -12.90 5.61 10.47
N ILE A 8 -11.93 5.12 11.23
CA ILE A 8 -11.37 5.82 12.40
C ILE A 8 -10.03 6.49 12.11
N ALA A 9 -9.28 6.00 11.12
CA ALA A 9 -8.00 6.54 10.70
C ALA A 9 -7.62 6.07 9.29
N THR A 10 -6.64 6.72 8.68
CA THR A 10 -6.10 6.34 7.37
C THR A 10 -4.57 6.45 7.36
N GLY A 11 -3.93 5.68 6.49
CA GLY A 11 -2.48 5.76 6.32
C GLY A 11 -2.12 5.43 4.88
N HIS A 12 -1.00 5.96 4.42
CA HIS A 12 -0.51 5.69 3.07
C HIS A 12 1.01 5.61 3.05
N ASN A 13 1.52 4.82 2.13
CA ASN A 13 2.94 4.78 1.85
C ASN A 13 3.15 4.46 0.38
N VAL A 14 4.10 5.15 -0.24
CA VAL A 14 4.48 4.98 -1.63
C VAL A 14 6.01 4.89 -1.71
N PRO A 15 6.57 4.21 -2.71
CA PRO A 15 8.02 4.19 -2.93
C PRO A 15 8.61 5.59 -3.04
N GLU A 16 9.82 5.82 -2.54
CA GLU A 16 10.45 7.15 -2.64
C GLU A 16 10.85 7.53 -4.08
N LYS A 17 11.16 6.54 -4.92
CA LYS A 17 11.61 6.80 -6.28
C LYS A 17 10.48 7.30 -7.16
N ILE A 18 10.69 8.49 -7.69
CA ILE A 18 9.81 9.14 -8.65
C ILE A 18 10.25 8.77 -10.07
N LEU A 19 9.30 8.34 -10.88
CA LEU A 19 9.43 8.17 -12.33
C LEU A 19 8.60 9.26 -13.01
N THR A 20 9.28 10.22 -13.63
CA THR A 20 8.63 11.34 -14.31
C THR A 20 8.16 10.93 -15.70
N ASN A 21 7.26 11.73 -16.29
CA ASN A 21 6.89 11.53 -17.69
C ASN A 21 8.10 11.63 -18.65
N PHE A 22 9.06 12.51 -18.38
CA PHE A 22 10.29 12.63 -19.19
C PHE A 22 11.19 11.40 -19.10
N ASP A 23 11.10 10.64 -18.01
CA ASP A 23 11.79 9.36 -17.91
C ASP A 23 11.06 8.29 -18.72
N LEU A 24 9.72 8.29 -18.72
CA LEU A 24 8.92 7.39 -19.55
C LEU A 24 9.13 7.62 -21.05
N GLU A 25 9.31 8.86 -21.50
CA GLU A 25 9.65 9.18 -22.90
C GLU A 25 10.93 8.46 -23.38
N LYS A 26 11.86 8.15 -22.47
CA LYS A 26 13.10 7.44 -22.77
C LYS A 26 12.93 5.91 -22.78
N MET A 27 11.79 5.41 -22.32
CA MET A 27 11.52 3.98 -22.15
C MET A 27 10.52 3.42 -23.17
N VAL A 28 9.57 4.25 -23.60
CA VAL A 28 8.50 3.88 -24.54
C VAL A 28 8.18 5.03 -25.49
N ASP A 29 7.55 4.74 -26.62
CA ASP A 29 7.15 5.76 -27.61
C ASP A 29 5.94 6.58 -27.10
N THR A 30 6.24 7.69 -26.40
CA THR A 30 5.24 8.59 -25.81
C THR A 30 5.83 10.00 -25.62
N THR A 31 4.99 10.97 -25.25
CA THR A 31 5.43 12.30 -24.79
C THR A 31 4.74 12.69 -23.48
N ASN A 32 5.36 13.59 -22.70
CA ASN A 32 4.79 14.18 -21.51
C ASN A 32 3.47 14.90 -21.83
N GLN A 33 3.42 15.61 -22.95
CA GLN A 33 2.17 16.24 -23.41
C GLN A 33 1.07 15.19 -23.61
N TRP A 34 1.37 14.10 -24.31
CA TRP A 34 0.39 13.04 -24.57
C TRP A 34 -0.10 12.39 -23.26
N ILE A 35 0.82 12.07 -22.33
CA ILE A 35 0.46 11.46 -21.04
C ILE A 35 -0.44 12.40 -20.22
N VAL A 36 -0.09 13.68 -20.13
CA VAL A 36 -0.88 14.67 -19.37
C VAL A 36 -2.24 14.89 -20.00
N GLU A 37 -2.33 15.05 -21.33
CA GLU A 37 -3.60 15.25 -22.03
C GLU A 37 -4.56 14.06 -21.88
N ARG A 38 -4.03 12.83 -21.88
CA ARG A 38 -4.85 11.61 -21.82
C ARG A 38 -5.20 11.15 -20.41
N THR A 39 -4.33 11.41 -19.43
CA THR A 39 -4.46 10.81 -18.08
C THR A 39 -4.38 11.82 -16.93
N GLY A 40 -3.89 13.04 -17.17
CA GLY A 40 -3.59 14.02 -16.13
C GLY A 40 -2.34 13.70 -15.28
N ILE A 41 -1.68 12.57 -15.49
CA ILE A 41 -0.54 12.12 -14.68
C ILE A 41 0.73 12.89 -15.07
N ARG A 42 1.46 13.38 -14.08
CA ARG A 42 2.75 14.10 -14.25
C ARG A 42 3.96 13.28 -13.83
N GLU A 43 3.77 12.48 -12.79
CA GLU A 43 4.78 11.61 -12.21
C GLU A 43 4.11 10.44 -11.50
N ARG A 44 4.90 9.42 -11.17
CA ARG A 44 4.45 8.28 -10.36
C ARG A 44 5.59 7.78 -9.49
N HIS A 45 5.22 7.05 -8.46
CA HIS A 45 6.17 6.34 -7.61
C HIS A 45 6.40 4.93 -8.15
N ILE A 46 7.65 4.47 -8.15
CA ILE A 46 8.01 3.11 -8.58
C ILE A 46 8.90 2.46 -7.53
N LYS A 47 8.61 1.21 -7.18
CA LYS A 47 9.39 0.48 -6.19
C LYS A 47 10.79 0.16 -6.70
N GLU A 48 11.74 0.09 -5.78
CA GLU A 48 13.03 -0.55 -6.04
C GLU A 48 12.90 -2.09 -5.97
N PRO A 49 13.79 -2.87 -6.63
CA PRO A 49 13.68 -4.33 -6.69
C PRO A 49 13.63 -5.04 -5.34
N HIS A 50 14.23 -4.45 -4.31
CA HIS A 50 14.29 -5.00 -2.95
C HIS A 50 13.05 -4.69 -2.10
N GLN A 51 12.16 -3.81 -2.57
CA GLN A 51 10.94 -3.43 -1.86
C GLN A 51 9.78 -4.34 -2.28
N ASN A 52 9.02 -4.78 -1.29
CA ASN A 52 7.86 -5.65 -1.43
C ASN A 52 6.55 -4.89 -1.16
N THR A 53 5.42 -5.45 -1.57
CA THR A 53 4.11 -4.84 -1.31
C THR A 53 3.83 -4.78 0.19
N SER A 54 4.21 -5.80 0.94
CA SER A 54 4.08 -5.80 2.40
C SER A 54 4.85 -4.66 3.09
N ASP A 55 5.95 -4.15 2.53
CA ASP A 55 6.70 -3.02 3.10
C ASP A 55 5.84 -1.76 3.15
N PHE A 56 5.19 -1.44 2.02
CA PHE A 56 4.32 -0.28 1.90
C PHE A 56 3.06 -0.44 2.75
N CYS A 57 2.49 -1.65 2.80
CA CYS A 57 1.33 -1.94 3.65
C CYS A 57 1.63 -1.78 5.14
N VAL A 58 2.79 -2.26 5.61
CA VAL A 58 3.19 -2.12 7.03
C VAL A 58 3.39 -0.66 7.39
N ALA A 59 4.07 0.12 6.54
CA ALA A 59 4.27 1.55 6.77
C ALA A 59 2.93 2.32 6.81
N ALA A 60 2.03 2.05 5.86
CA ALA A 60 0.69 2.66 5.85
C ALA A 60 -0.14 2.25 7.06
N ALA A 61 -0.11 0.98 7.47
CA ALA A 61 -0.86 0.48 8.61
C ALA A 61 -0.35 1.06 9.95
N LEU A 62 0.97 1.23 10.11
CA LEU A 62 1.53 1.88 11.30
C LEU A 62 1.06 3.34 11.43
N GLN A 63 0.99 4.08 10.32
CA GLN A 63 0.45 5.44 10.32
C GLN A 63 -1.03 5.47 10.73
N ALA A 64 -1.84 4.56 10.19
CA ALA A 64 -3.26 4.49 10.52
C ALA A 64 -3.51 4.07 11.99
N LEU A 65 -2.70 3.14 12.52
CA LEU A 65 -2.78 2.72 13.91
C LEU A 65 -2.40 3.86 14.88
N ASP A 66 -1.35 4.62 14.55
CA ASP A 66 -0.91 5.78 15.32
C ASP A 66 -1.98 6.89 15.35
N GLU A 67 -2.56 7.24 14.19
CA GLU A 67 -3.66 8.22 14.11
C GLU A 67 -4.92 7.76 14.88
N ALA A 68 -5.19 6.45 14.92
CA ALA A 68 -6.31 5.88 15.66
C ALA A 68 -6.05 5.72 17.18
N ASP A 69 -4.84 5.98 17.67
CA ASP A 69 -4.39 5.63 19.03
C ASP A 69 -4.66 4.14 19.36
N MET A 70 -4.38 3.26 18.39
CA MET A 70 -4.60 1.82 18.50
C MET A 70 -3.30 1.04 18.40
N LYS A 71 -3.23 -0.09 19.11
CA LYS A 71 -2.14 -1.05 18.98
C LYS A 71 -2.49 -2.08 17.92
N ALA A 72 -1.47 -2.67 17.30
CA ALA A 72 -1.66 -3.78 16.36
C ALA A 72 -2.39 -4.99 16.98
N SER A 73 -2.27 -5.18 18.30
CA SER A 73 -2.99 -6.22 19.06
C SER A 73 -4.49 -5.99 19.15
N ASP A 74 -4.97 -4.78 18.87
CA ASP A 74 -6.39 -4.41 18.93
C ASP A 74 -7.10 -4.72 17.60
N LEU A 75 -6.37 -5.18 16.58
CA LEU A 75 -6.94 -5.61 15.31
C LEU A 75 -7.47 -7.05 15.39
N ASP A 76 -8.71 -7.25 14.94
CA ASP A 76 -9.33 -8.57 14.82
C ASP A 76 -9.20 -9.16 13.39
N LEU A 77 -8.98 -8.31 12.38
CA LEU A 77 -8.85 -8.71 10.97
C LEU A 77 -7.96 -7.74 10.19
N ILE A 78 -7.07 -8.31 9.39
CA ILE A 78 -6.31 -7.63 8.32
C ILE A 78 -6.80 -8.18 6.98
N LEU A 79 -7.42 -7.31 6.18
CA LEU A 79 -7.86 -7.61 4.82
C LEU A 79 -7.03 -6.81 3.82
N LEU A 80 -6.24 -7.50 2.99
CA LEU A 80 -5.32 -6.87 2.04
C LEU A 80 -5.79 -7.04 0.59
N ALA A 81 -6.43 -6.01 0.04
CA ALA A 81 -6.80 -6.01 -1.37
C ALA A 81 -5.59 -5.74 -2.28
N THR A 82 -5.03 -6.78 -2.90
CA THR A 82 -3.90 -6.66 -3.84
C THR A 82 -3.96 -7.68 -4.98
N VAL A 83 -3.43 -7.30 -6.15
CA VAL A 83 -3.17 -8.21 -7.28
C VAL A 83 -1.67 -8.39 -7.56
N THR A 84 -0.82 -7.73 -6.78
CA THR A 84 0.65 -7.76 -6.90
C THR A 84 1.27 -8.10 -5.56
N GLY A 85 0.78 -9.15 -4.91
CA GLY A 85 1.32 -9.63 -3.64
C GLY A 85 2.81 -9.99 -3.72
N ASP A 86 3.43 -10.14 -2.55
CA ASP A 86 4.87 -10.42 -2.43
C ASP A 86 5.27 -11.72 -3.13
N MET A 87 4.37 -12.70 -3.12
CA MET A 87 4.50 -13.97 -3.81
C MET A 87 3.11 -14.59 -4.07
N ARG A 88 3.05 -15.68 -4.83
CA ARG A 88 1.77 -16.35 -5.16
C ARG A 88 1.13 -17.05 -3.96
N PHE A 89 1.97 -17.58 -3.06
CA PHE A 89 1.56 -18.22 -1.83
C PHE A 89 2.74 -18.15 -0.86
N PRO A 90 2.53 -17.81 0.42
CA PRO A 90 1.25 -17.53 1.08
C PRO A 90 0.68 -16.13 0.77
N ALA A 91 -0.46 -15.78 1.38
CA ALA A 91 -1.09 -14.46 1.28
C ALA A 91 -0.15 -13.35 1.77
N THR A 92 -0.20 -12.16 1.18
CA THR A 92 0.69 -11.04 1.54
C THR A 92 0.33 -10.45 2.90
N SER A 93 -0.96 -10.46 3.26
CA SER A 93 -1.47 -10.04 4.57
C SER A 93 -0.80 -10.72 5.75
N ILE A 94 -0.31 -11.96 5.62
CA ILE A 94 0.33 -12.65 6.75
C ILE A 94 1.70 -12.02 7.08
N PHE A 95 2.41 -11.49 6.08
CA PHE A 95 3.66 -10.76 6.30
C PHE A 95 3.38 -9.43 7.00
N VAL A 96 2.29 -8.75 6.62
CA VAL A 96 1.83 -7.52 7.28
C VAL A 96 1.47 -7.81 8.74
N GLN A 97 0.68 -8.85 8.99
CA GLN A 97 0.28 -9.29 10.32
C GLN A 97 1.50 -9.56 11.22
N ALA A 98 2.43 -10.38 10.73
CA ALA A 98 3.63 -10.75 11.48
C ALA A 98 4.51 -9.53 11.80
N ARG A 99 4.68 -8.61 10.84
CA ARG A 99 5.52 -7.41 11.01
C ARG A 99 4.89 -6.34 11.89
N LEU A 100 3.57 -6.22 11.91
CA LEU A 100 2.86 -5.35 12.85
C LEU A 100 2.80 -5.94 14.27
N GLY A 101 3.00 -7.26 14.41
CA GLY A 101 2.77 -7.96 15.68
C GLY A 101 1.27 -8.11 16.00
N ALA A 102 0.41 -8.13 14.98
CA ALA A 102 -1.04 -8.24 15.10
C ALA A 102 -1.49 -9.68 15.38
N ASN A 103 -1.05 -10.23 16.51
CA ASN A 103 -1.20 -11.66 16.85
C ASN A 103 -2.66 -12.12 17.03
N ASN A 104 -3.59 -11.19 17.28
CA ASN A 104 -5.01 -11.47 17.47
C ASN A 104 -5.81 -11.42 16.16
N ALA A 105 -5.24 -10.80 15.11
CA ALA A 105 -5.96 -10.58 13.86
C ALA A 105 -5.99 -11.85 13.01
N ALA A 106 -7.13 -12.14 12.37
CA ALA A 106 -7.09 -12.96 11.15
C ALA A 106 -6.43 -12.19 10.01
N ALA A 107 -5.82 -12.87 9.03
CA ALA A 107 -5.18 -12.25 7.87
C ALA A 107 -5.59 -12.93 6.56
N MET A 108 -6.03 -12.15 5.57
CA MET A 108 -6.37 -12.64 4.24
C MET A 108 -6.23 -11.56 3.14
N ASP A 109 -6.08 -12.03 1.90
CA ASP A 109 -6.05 -11.22 0.67
C ASP A 109 -7.35 -11.43 -0.15
#